data_AF-A0A7N0V5L0-F1
#
_entry.id   AF-A0A7N0V5L0-F1
#
_cell.length_a   1.000
_cell.length_b   1.000
_cell.length_c   1.000
_cell.angle_alpha   90.00
_cell.angle_beta   90.00
_cell.angle_gamma   90.00
#
_symmetry.space_group_name_H-M   'P 1'
#
loop_
_entity.id
_entity.type
_entity.pdbx_description
1 polymer ?
#
loop_
_entity_poly.entity_id
_entity_poly.type
_entity_poly.pdbx_seq_one_letter_code
_entity_poly.pdbx_strand_id
1 'polypeptide(L)'
;MVSSDPDSGRISELRAFDETKLGVKGLVDAGITEVPRIFIQPDDGIQVAPPQARFSFPLIDLEAISKDPESRKRVVEEVRDASESWGFFHVTNHGIPKQVLEEMIRGVRRFFEQDDEVRKGWYSRDESTRKVVYNSNFDLYSAPSANWRDTMFVAMAPNPPEPEDLPETCRMWIASFSDIPAITIGKSSNSSARLLVRAANEPSRAEYWLVRARLD
;
A
#
# COMPACT_ATOMS: atom_id res chain seq x y z
N MET A 1 18.56 -37.51 -20.29
CA MET A 1 18.15 -36.65 -19.17
C MET A 1 17.90 -35.27 -19.75
N VAL A 2 16.65 -34.85 -19.87
CA VAL A 2 16.31 -33.52 -20.40
C VAL A 2 16.65 -32.53 -19.30
N SER A 3 17.65 -31.67 -19.53
CA SER A 3 17.90 -30.53 -18.63
C SER A 3 16.67 -29.64 -18.72
N SER A 4 15.85 -29.64 -17.67
CA SER A 4 14.73 -28.71 -17.57
C SER A 4 15.30 -27.30 -17.54
N ASP A 5 14.90 -26.47 -18.51
CA ASP A 5 15.19 -25.04 -18.51
C ASP A 5 14.73 -24.44 -17.16
N PRO A 6 15.63 -23.86 -16.34
CA PRO A 6 15.26 -23.30 -15.04
C PRO A 6 14.15 -22.23 -15.15
N ASP A 7 14.06 -21.54 -16.29
CA ASP A 7 12.98 -20.58 -16.55
C ASP A 7 11.63 -21.26 -16.76
N SER A 8 11.60 -22.46 -17.37
CA SER A 8 10.37 -23.24 -17.54
C SER A 8 9.78 -23.69 -16.20
N GLY A 9 10.63 -24.02 -15.23
CA GLY A 9 10.22 -24.39 -13.87
C GLY A 9 9.58 -23.21 -13.13
N ARG A 10 10.23 -22.03 -13.17
CA ARG A 10 9.71 -20.81 -12.53
C ARG A 10 8.37 -20.39 -13.12
N ILE A 11 8.24 -20.35 -14.45
CA ILE A 11 6.99 -19.95 -15.11
C ILE A 11 5.84 -20.88 -14.75
N SER A 12 6.10 -22.19 -14.64
CA SER A 12 5.08 -23.17 -14.22
C SER A 12 4.62 -22.94 -12.78
N GLU A 13 5.56 -22.64 -11.88
CA GLU A 13 5.27 -22.32 -10.47
C GLU A 13 4.47 -21.01 -10.32
N LEU A 14 4.81 -19.97 -11.08
CA LEU A 14 4.06 -18.71 -11.14
C LEU A 14 2.62 -18.93 -11.64
N ARG A 15 2.43 -19.74 -12.68
CA ARG A 15 1.10 -20.09 -13.21
C ARG A 15 0.29 -20.86 -12.18
N ALA A 16 0.86 -21.89 -11.57
CA ALA A 16 0.17 -22.67 -10.55
C ALA A 16 -0.27 -21.79 -9.35
N PHE A 17 0.59 -20.88 -8.89
CA PHE A 17 0.27 -19.92 -7.84
C PHE A 17 -0.89 -18.99 -8.25
N ASP A 18 -0.78 -18.36 -9.41
CA ASP A 18 -1.76 -17.41 -9.91
C ASP A 18 -3.14 -18.04 -10.23
N GLU A 19 -3.15 -19.26 -10.75
CA GLU A 19 -4.37 -20.02 -11.06
C GLU A 19 -5.22 -20.30 -9.80
N THR A 20 -4.58 -20.38 -8.63
CA THR A 20 -5.33 -20.52 -7.37
C THR A 20 -6.21 -19.30 -7.10
N LYS A 21 -5.76 -18.09 -7.49
CA LYS A 21 -6.36 -16.79 -7.13
C LYS A 21 -6.52 -16.58 -5.62
N LEU A 22 -5.82 -17.38 -4.81
CA LEU A 22 -5.88 -17.33 -3.36
C LEU A 22 -4.80 -16.43 -2.77
N GLY A 23 -3.77 -16.13 -3.55
CA GLY A 23 -2.64 -15.31 -3.13
C GLY A 23 -1.79 -15.98 -2.05
N VAL A 24 -0.98 -15.18 -1.38
CA VAL A 24 -0.04 -15.63 -0.35
C VAL A 24 -0.80 -16.17 0.87
N LYS A 25 -1.93 -15.56 1.24
CA LYS A 25 -2.78 -16.08 2.32
C LYS A 25 -3.24 -17.50 2.05
N GLY A 26 -3.60 -17.85 0.81
CA GLY A 26 -3.93 -19.24 0.45
C GLY A 26 -2.81 -20.23 0.73
N LEU A 27 -1.55 -19.83 0.50
CA LEU A 27 -0.39 -20.66 0.81
C LEU A 27 -0.20 -20.82 2.34
N VAL A 28 -0.37 -19.72 3.09
CA VAL A 28 -0.26 -19.74 4.55
C VAL A 28 -1.35 -20.61 5.17
N ASP A 29 -2.59 -20.45 4.72
CA ASP A 29 -3.74 -21.22 5.22
C ASP A 29 -3.64 -22.71 4.85
N ALA A 30 -2.99 -23.04 3.73
CA ALA A 30 -2.65 -24.42 3.35
C ALA A 30 -1.53 -25.04 4.21
N GLY A 31 -0.90 -24.26 5.11
CA GLY A 31 0.10 -24.75 6.05
C GLY A 31 1.41 -25.16 5.39
N ILE A 32 1.85 -24.45 4.34
CA ILE A 32 3.13 -24.76 3.70
C ILE A 32 4.29 -24.69 4.72
N THR A 33 5.25 -25.59 4.57
CA THR A 33 6.44 -25.65 5.44
C THR A 33 7.67 -25.00 4.81
N GLU A 34 7.63 -24.73 3.51
CA GLU A 34 8.73 -24.15 2.75
C GLU A 34 8.22 -23.03 1.85
N VAL A 35 8.97 -21.93 1.77
CA VAL A 35 8.63 -20.79 0.91
C VAL A 35 8.88 -21.18 -0.55
N PRO A 36 7.88 -21.05 -1.45
CA PRO A 36 8.07 -21.33 -2.88
C PRO A 36 9.17 -20.47 -3.48
N ARG A 37 9.90 -21.03 -4.45
CA ARG A 37 11.08 -20.39 -5.06
C ARG A 37 10.72 -19.09 -5.76
N ILE A 38 9.49 -18.96 -6.23
CA ILE A 38 9.02 -17.72 -6.86
C ILE A 38 9.13 -16.50 -5.94
N PHE A 39 9.13 -16.67 -4.61
CA PHE A 39 9.23 -15.60 -3.60
C PHE A 39 10.64 -15.38 -3.04
N ILE A 40 11.60 -16.25 -3.38
CA ILE A 40 12.97 -16.10 -2.92
C ILE A 40 13.61 -14.97 -3.73
N GLN A 41 14.02 -13.91 -3.04
CA GLN A 41 14.74 -12.81 -3.68
C GLN A 41 16.10 -13.30 -4.16
N PRO A 42 16.49 -12.97 -5.40
CA PRO A 42 17.86 -13.20 -5.84
C PRO A 42 18.80 -12.37 -4.98
N ASP A 43 20.01 -12.89 -4.74
CA ASP A 43 21.07 -12.13 -4.10
C ASP A 43 21.41 -10.92 -4.99
N ASP A 44 21.06 -9.73 -4.54
CA ASP A 44 21.34 -8.47 -5.20
C ASP A 44 22.65 -7.83 -4.68
N GLY A 45 23.38 -8.54 -3.81
CA GLY A 45 24.61 -8.06 -3.20
C GLY A 45 24.41 -6.94 -2.18
N ILE A 46 23.16 -6.60 -1.83
CA ILE A 46 22.87 -5.56 -0.84
C ILE A 46 23.12 -6.13 0.54
N GLN A 47 24.23 -5.73 1.15
CA GLN A 47 24.46 -5.97 2.58
C GLN A 47 23.57 -5.04 3.38
N VAL A 48 22.47 -5.59 3.92
CA VAL A 48 21.67 -4.88 4.93
C VAL A 48 22.56 -4.74 6.16
N ALA A 49 23.01 -3.51 6.42
CA ALA A 49 23.76 -3.21 7.63
C ALA A 49 22.94 -3.68 8.84
N PRO A 50 23.56 -4.32 9.85
CA PRO A 50 22.87 -4.64 11.09
C PRO A 50 22.23 -3.36 11.65
N PRO A 51 21.06 -3.44 12.29
CA PRO A 51 20.35 -2.25 12.76
C PRO A 51 21.23 -1.48 13.74
N GLN A 52 21.87 -0.42 13.25
CA GLN A 52 22.73 0.48 14.01
C GLN A 52 22.09 1.86 14.02
N ALA A 53 22.01 2.42 15.23
CA ALA A 53 21.36 3.68 15.60
C ALA A 53 19.82 3.73 15.51
N ARG A 54 19.21 4.30 16.57
CA ARG A 54 17.81 4.72 16.57
C ARG A 54 17.68 5.91 15.61
N PHE A 55 17.39 5.65 14.34
CA PHE A 55 16.97 6.70 13.43
C PHE A 55 15.54 7.13 13.77
N SER A 56 15.32 8.42 13.97
CA SER A 56 14.00 9.01 14.07
C SER A 56 13.70 9.76 12.79
N PHE A 57 12.67 9.34 12.06
CA PHE A 57 12.17 10.10 10.92
C PHE A 57 11.52 11.40 11.38
N PRO A 58 11.52 12.45 10.54
CA PRO A 58 10.79 13.68 10.85
C PRO A 58 9.34 13.37 11.21
N LEU A 59 8.83 13.97 12.28
CA LEU A 59 7.43 13.89 12.70
C LEU A 59 6.83 15.28 12.56
N ILE A 60 5.87 15.44 11.65
CA ILE A 60 5.26 16.73 11.30
C ILE A 60 3.87 16.83 11.91
N ASP A 61 3.63 17.91 12.64
CA ASP A 61 2.33 18.21 13.24
C ASP A 61 1.47 19.07 12.30
N LEU A 62 0.37 18.51 11.81
CA LEU A 62 -0.54 19.22 10.91
C LEU A 62 -1.60 20.06 11.64
N GLU A 63 -1.70 20.03 12.97
CA GLU A 63 -2.68 20.83 13.70
C GLU A 63 -2.47 22.33 13.42
N ALA A 64 -1.22 22.76 13.23
CA ALA A 64 -0.85 24.14 13.00
C ALA A 64 -1.23 24.66 11.60
N ILE A 65 -1.58 23.80 10.65
CA ILE A 65 -1.82 24.20 9.26
C ILE A 65 -3.07 25.08 9.08
N SER A 66 -4.02 24.97 10.00
CA SER A 66 -5.30 25.70 9.99
C SER A 66 -5.34 26.88 10.97
N LYS A 67 -4.28 27.11 11.76
CA LYS A 67 -4.26 28.15 12.81
C LYS A 67 -4.13 29.56 12.23
N ASP A 68 -3.08 29.82 11.44
CA ASP A 68 -2.80 31.12 10.83
C ASP A 68 -1.80 30.98 9.65
N PRO A 69 -1.64 32.00 8.78
CA PRO A 69 -0.74 31.93 7.62
C PRO A 69 0.73 31.65 7.94
N GLU A 70 1.26 32.15 9.05
CA GLU A 70 2.66 31.92 9.44
C GLU A 70 2.85 30.49 9.95
N SER A 71 1.90 29.98 10.75
CA SER A 71 1.88 28.58 11.19
C SER A 71 1.78 27.62 10.01
N ARG A 72 0.92 27.92 9.03
CA ARG A 72 0.84 27.17 7.78
C ARG A 72 2.17 27.18 7.03
N LYS A 73 2.83 28.33 6.90
CA LYS A 73 4.12 28.45 6.21
C LYS A 73 5.19 27.57 6.86
N ARG A 74 5.27 27.55 8.20
CA ARG A 74 6.22 26.69 8.93
C ARG A 74 6.00 25.20 8.65
N VAL A 75 4.76 24.74 8.72
CA VAL A 75 4.42 23.32 8.40
C VAL A 75 4.80 22.98 6.95
N VAL A 76 4.57 23.91 6.01
CA VAL A 76 4.96 23.71 4.60
C VAL A 76 6.48 23.59 4.44
N GLU A 77 7.24 24.42 5.15
CA GLU A 77 8.70 24.38 5.15
C GLU A 77 9.22 23.07 5.78
N GLU A 78 8.65 22.61 6.89
CA GLU A 78 8.99 21.31 7.49
C GLU A 78 8.73 20.14 6.53
N VAL A 79 7.60 20.16 5.82
CA VAL A 79 7.26 19.15 4.81
C VAL A 79 8.24 19.17 3.64
N ARG A 80 8.61 20.36 3.15
CA ARG A 80 9.62 20.49 2.09
C ARG A 80 10.96 19.93 2.55
N ASP A 81 11.44 20.38 3.70
CA ASP A 81 12.76 20.02 4.22
C ASP A 81 12.86 18.51 4.50
N ALA A 82 11.79 17.90 5.04
CA ALA A 82 11.70 16.45 5.23
C ALA A 82 11.64 15.68 3.91
N SER A 83 10.92 16.19 2.90
CA SER A 83 10.87 15.59 1.56
C SER A 83 12.22 15.63 0.86
N GLU A 84 12.96 16.74 0.95
CA GLU A 84 14.28 16.91 0.33
C GLU A 84 15.37 16.12 1.06
N SER A 85 15.32 16.07 2.39
CA SER A 85 16.38 15.44 3.20
C SER A 85 16.19 13.93 3.37
N TRP A 86 14.94 13.48 3.49
CA TRP A 86 14.61 12.08 3.83
C TRP A 86 13.80 11.37 2.74
N GLY A 87 12.98 12.12 1.98
CA GLY A 87 12.03 11.54 1.03
C GLY A 87 10.79 10.92 1.69
N PHE A 88 10.70 10.91 3.02
CA PHE A 88 9.55 10.45 3.80
C PHE A 88 9.56 11.01 5.24
N PHE A 89 8.39 11.05 5.87
CA PHE A 89 8.18 11.58 7.21
C PHE A 89 6.88 11.01 7.82
N HIS A 90 6.78 11.06 9.15
CA HIS A 90 5.55 10.78 9.87
C HIS A 90 4.70 12.05 10.04
N VAL A 91 3.40 11.85 10.20
CA VAL A 91 2.46 12.94 10.41
C VAL A 91 1.59 12.67 11.63
N THR A 92 1.39 13.69 12.46
CA THR A 92 0.45 13.71 13.59
C THR A 92 -0.60 14.81 13.42
N ASN A 93 -1.70 14.72 14.16
CA ASN A 93 -2.82 15.67 14.15
C ASN A 93 -3.34 15.99 12.73
N HIS A 94 -3.38 14.96 11.88
CA HIS A 94 -3.83 15.03 10.49
C HIS A 94 -5.35 15.21 10.32
N GLY A 95 -6.12 15.41 11.39
CA GLY A 95 -7.57 15.61 11.34
C GLY A 95 -8.41 14.36 11.02
N ILE A 96 -7.82 13.28 10.50
CA ILE A 96 -8.52 11.98 10.32
C ILE A 96 -8.94 11.42 11.69
N PRO A 97 -10.24 11.17 11.93
CA PRO A 97 -10.70 10.56 13.17
C PRO A 97 -10.12 9.16 13.37
N LYS A 98 -9.65 8.86 14.58
CA LYS A 98 -9.06 7.55 14.93
C LYS A 98 -9.97 6.38 14.57
N GLN A 99 -11.28 6.53 14.80
CA GLN A 99 -12.28 5.52 14.48
C GLN A 99 -12.28 5.13 12.99
N VAL A 100 -12.08 6.09 12.07
CA VAL A 100 -12.00 5.80 10.63
C VAL A 100 -10.80 4.92 10.32
N LEU A 101 -9.64 5.19 10.92
CA LEU A 101 -8.42 4.39 10.74
C LEU A 101 -8.59 2.98 11.31
N GLU A 102 -9.20 2.86 12.50
CA GLU A 102 -9.48 1.58 13.13
C GLU A 102 -10.49 0.73 12.34
N GLU A 103 -11.53 1.35 11.77
CA GLU A 103 -12.49 0.66 10.88
C GLU A 103 -11.85 0.28 9.54
N MET A 104 -10.95 1.09 8.99
CA MET A 104 -10.18 0.74 7.78
C MET A 104 -9.36 -0.53 8.00
N ILE A 105 -8.55 -0.58 9.07
CA ILE A 105 -7.74 -1.76 9.39
C ILE A 105 -8.64 -2.98 9.59
N ARG A 106 -9.76 -2.82 10.32
CA ARG A 106 -10.71 -3.93 10.53
C ARG A 106 -11.38 -4.38 9.24
N GLY A 107 -11.77 -3.47 8.36
CA GLY A 107 -12.44 -3.80 7.11
C GLY A 107 -11.51 -4.53 6.13
N VAL A 108 -10.25 -4.09 6.00
CA VAL A 108 -9.24 -4.79 5.20
C VAL A 108 -8.97 -6.18 5.75
N ARG A 109 -8.83 -6.34 7.08
CA ARG A 109 -8.69 -7.68 7.69
C ARG A 109 -9.89 -8.57 7.40
N ARG A 110 -11.11 -8.03 7.56
CA ARG A 110 -12.34 -8.77 7.26
C ARG A 110 -12.40 -9.22 5.80
N PHE A 111 -11.96 -8.38 4.86
CA PHE A 111 -11.86 -8.74 3.44
C PHE A 111 -10.95 -9.95 3.24
N PHE A 112 -9.75 -9.94 3.82
CA PHE A 112 -8.81 -11.03 3.67
C PHE A 112 -9.24 -12.30 4.42
N GLU A 113 -10.01 -12.21 5.50
CA GLU A 113 -10.55 -13.37 6.22
C GLU A 113 -11.90 -13.89 5.68
N GLN A 114 -12.39 -13.38 4.55
CA GLN A 114 -13.57 -13.95 3.90
C GLN A 114 -13.28 -15.34 3.32
N ASP A 115 -14.35 -16.09 3.07
CA ASP A 115 -14.28 -17.34 2.32
C ASP A 115 -13.54 -17.14 0.99
N ASP A 116 -12.72 -18.12 0.64
CA ASP A 116 -11.87 -18.08 -0.55
C ASP A 116 -12.65 -17.78 -1.83
N GLU A 117 -13.83 -18.37 -2.02
CA GLU A 117 -14.64 -18.16 -3.22
C GLU A 117 -15.18 -16.71 -3.31
N VAL A 118 -15.48 -16.08 -2.17
CA VAL A 118 -15.88 -14.67 -2.15
C VAL A 118 -14.71 -13.77 -2.53
N ARG A 119 -13.53 -14.02 -1.94
CA ARG A 119 -12.32 -13.23 -2.21
C ARG A 119 -11.83 -13.40 -3.66
N LYS A 120 -11.89 -14.62 -4.21
CA LYS A 120 -11.56 -14.92 -5.62
C LYS A 120 -12.40 -14.13 -6.62
N GLY A 121 -13.64 -13.77 -6.28
CA GLY A 121 -14.49 -12.92 -7.13
C GLY A 121 -13.88 -11.55 -7.43
N TRP A 122 -13.05 -11.05 -6.51
CA TRP A 122 -12.33 -9.79 -6.63
C TRP A 122 -10.96 -9.93 -7.31
N TYR A 123 -10.50 -11.15 -7.56
CA TYR A 123 -9.18 -11.38 -8.14
C TYR A 123 -9.11 -10.87 -9.59
N SER A 124 -8.15 -9.98 -9.86
CA SER A 124 -7.88 -9.52 -11.23
C SER A 124 -6.41 -9.09 -11.36
N ARG A 125 -5.81 -9.44 -12.50
CA ARG A 125 -4.55 -8.84 -12.96
C ARG A 125 -4.75 -7.72 -13.98
N ASP A 126 -5.99 -7.50 -14.41
CA ASP A 126 -6.35 -6.37 -15.25
C ASP A 126 -6.92 -5.25 -14.38
N GLU A 127 -6.09 -4.24 -14.13
CA GLU A 127 -6.42 -3.05 -13.35
C GLU A 127 -7.16 -1.99 -14.19
N SER A 128 -7.25 -2.18 -15.52
CA SER A 128 -7.87 -1.20 -16.42
C SER A 128 -9.40 -1.33 -16.49
N THR A 129 -9.94 -2.50 -16.16
CA THR A 129 -11.36 -2.80 -16.30
C THR A 129 -12.15 -2.73 -15.00
N ARG A 130 -11.49 -2.74 -13.84
CA ARG A 130 -12.15 -2.75 -12.52
C ARG A 130 -11.57 -1.68 -11.61
N LYS A 131 -12.46 -0.96 -10.91
CA LYS A 131 -12.05 -0.01 -9.88
C LYS A 131 -11.65 -0.68 -8.56
N VAL A 132 -12.05 -1.94 -8.35
CA VAL A 132 -11.65 -2.74 -7.19
C VAL A 132 -10.99 -4.01 -7.70
N VAL A 133 -9.77 -4.26 -7.24
CA VAL A 133 -9.02 -5.47 -7.60
C VAL A 133 -8.31 -6.04 -6.38
N TYR A 134 -8.24 -7.36 -6.34
CA TYR A 134 -7.40 -8.13 -5.43
C TYR A 134 -6.35 -8.88 -6.26
N ASN A 135 -5.08 -8.79 -5.89
CA ASN A 135 -4.01 -9.64 -6.41
C ASN A 135 -2.80 -9.66 -5.44
N SER A 136 -1.83 -10.54 -5.66
CA SER A 136 -0.63 -10.58 -4.83
C SER A 136 0.49 -9.66 -5.36
N ASN A 137 0.70 -9.68 -6.68
CA ASN A 137 1.79 -8.96 -7.34
C ASN A 137 1.32 -8.41 -8.69
N PHE A 138 1.50 -7.10 -8.91
CA PHE A 138 1.15 -6.47 -10.19
C PHE A 138 2.09 -6.91 -11.33
N ASP A 139 3.36 -7.17 -11.01
CA ASP A 139 4.46 -7.51 -11.90
C ASP A 139 4.86 -8.99 -11.83
N LEU A 140 3.94 -9.87 -11.41
CA LEU A 140 4.18 -11.28 -11.08
C LEU A 140 5.01 -12.05 -12.14
N TYR A 141 4.77 -11.80 -13.43
CA TYR A 141 5.45 -12.49 -14.54
C TYR A 141 6.70 -11.80 -15.06
N SER A 142 6.95 -10.54 -14.67
CA SER A 142 8.10 -9.75 -15.12
C SER A 142 9.14 -9.55 -14.02
N ALA A 143 8.74 -9.65 -12.75
CA ALA A 143 9.62 -9.47 -11.61
C ALA A 143 10.55 -10.68 -11.40
N PRO A 144 11.80 -10.45 -10.96
CA PRO A 144 12.75 -11.54 -10.67
C PRO A 144 12.32 -12.40 -9.48
N SER A 145 11.52 -11.85 -8.57
CA SER A 145 10.88 -12.56 -7.45
C SER A 145 9.53 -11.92 -7.14
N ALA A 146 8.58 -12.71 -6.65
CA ALA A 146 7.29 -12.25 -6.18
C ALA A 146 7.40 -11.75 -4.73
N ASN A 147 6.59 -10.78 -4.36
CA ASN A 147 6.48 -10.33 -2.97
C ASN A 147 5.61 -11.30 -2.16
N TRP A 148 6.02 -11.55 -0.92
CA TRP A 148 5.22 -12.29 0.07
C TRP A 148 4.10 -11.39 0.64
N ARG A 149 3.16 -11.00 -0.22
CA ARG A 149 2.11 -10.03 0.09
C ARG A 149 0.87 -10.28 -0.77
N ASP A 150 -0.27 -9.95 -0.20
CA ASP A 150 -1.55 -9.80 -0.87
C ASP A 150 -2.01 -8.33 -0.83
N THR A 151 -2.63 -7.86 -1.90
CA THR A 151 -3.00 -6.45 -2.10
C THR A 151 -4.44 -6.33 -2.58
N MET A 152 -5.23 -5.52 -1.89
CA MET A 152 -6.50 -5.01 -2.42
C MET A 152 -6.29 -3.55 -2.82
N PHE A 153 -6.62 -3.22 -4.06
CA PHE A 153 -6.54 -1.88 -4.60
C PHE A 153 -7.93 -1.35 -4.94
N VAL A 154 -8.18 -0.09 -4.58
CA VAL A 154 -9.44 0.62 -4.85
C VAL A 154 -9.13 1.96 -5.52
N ALA A 155 -9.51 2.08 -6.79
CA ALA A 155 -9.39 3.30 -7.56
C ALA A 155 -10.50 4.29 -7.16
N MET A 156 -10.13 5.32 -6.40
CA MET A 156 -11.07 6.35 -5.91
C MET A 156 -11.20 7.55 -6.87
N ALA A 157 -10.31 7.67 -7.85
CA ALA A 157 -10.24 8.80 -8.78
C ALA A 157 -10.27 8.28 -10.24
N PRO A 158 -10.79 9.07 -11.20
CA PRO A 158 -11.43 10.38 -11.01
C PRO A 158 -12.80 10.31 -10.35
N ASN A 159 -13.48 9.16 -10.47
CA ASN A 159 -14.78 8.90 -9.86
C ASN A 159 -14.68 7.67 -8.96
N PRO A 160 -15.06 7.75 -7.67
CA PRO A 160 -15.05 6.60 -6.78
C PRO A 160 -15.99 5.48 -7.28
N PRO A 161 -15.81 4.23 -6.81
CA PRO A 161 -16.78 3.17 -7.02
C PRO A 161 -18.07 3.49 -6.26
N GLU A 162 -19.20 3.02 -6.78
CA GLU A 162 -20.45 3.06 -6.01
C GLU A 162 -20.35 2.07 -4.83
N PRO A 163 -21.06 2.29 -3.71
CA PRO A 163 -21.02 1.40 -2.57
C PRO A 163 -21.32 -0.07 -2.91
N GLU A 164 -22.18 -0.33 -3.89
CA GLU A 164 -22.53 -1.69 -4.33
C GLU A 164 -21.36 -2.41 -5.00
N ASP A 165 -20.46 -1.65 -5.65
CA ASP A 165 -19.27 -2.14 -6.34
C ASP A 165 -18.08 -2.42 -5.40
N LEU A 166 -18.24 -2.11 -4.11
CA LEU A 166 -17.23 -2.38 -3.08
C LEU A 166 -17.53 -3.70 -2.33
N PRO A 167 -16.48 -4.42 -1.86
CA PRO A 167 -16.65 -5.51 -0.92
C PRO A 167 -17.41 -5.04 0.30
N GLU A 168 -18.39 -5.82 0.76
CA GLU A 168 -19.26 -5.45 1.89
C GLU A 168 -18.46 -5.08 3.14
N THR A 169 -17.35 -5.79 3.37
CA THR A 169 -16.41 -5.55 4.46
C THR A 169 -15.72 -4.18 4.41
N CYS A 170 -15.73 -3.53 3.23
CA CYS A 170 -15.00 -2.30 2.97
C CYS A 170 -15.86 -1.05 2.75
N ARG A 171 -17.17 -1.22 2.49
CA ARG A 171 -18.10 -0.12 2.14
C ARG A 171 -18.06 1.06 3.10
N MET A 172 -18.21 0.80 4.41
CA MET A 172 -18.39 1.87 5.40
C MET A 172 -17.15 2.76 5.56
N TRP A 173 -15.96 2.17 5.61
CA TRP A 173 -14.75 2.95 5.86
C TRP A 173 -14.23 3.61 4.59
N ILE A 174 -14.41 3.01 3.41
CA ILE A 174 -14.04 3.64 2.14
C ILE A 174 -14.84 4.92 1.92
N ALA A 175 -16.16 4.88 2.16
CA ALA A 175 -17.00 6.07 2.12
C ALA A 175 -16.51 7.13 3.14
N SER A 176 -16.35 6.72 4.41
CA SER A 176 -15.90 7.61 5.49
C SER A 176 -14.53 8.24 5.24
N PHE A 177 -13.61 7.52 4.58
CA PHE A 177 -12.29 8.02 4.22
C PHE A 177 -12.33 8.98 3.02
N SER A 178 -13.26 8.75 2.07
CA SER A 178 -13.42 9.58 0.87
C SER A 178 -13.98 10.96 1.18
N ASP A 179 -14.82 11.05 2.21
CA ASP A 179 -15.41 12.29 2.68
C ASP A 179 -14.41 13.18 3.45
N ILE A 180 -13.22 12.65 3.76
CA ILE A 180 -12.19 13.43 4.44
C ILE A 180 -11.57 14.41 3.43
N PRO A 181 -11.68 15.73 3.67
CA PRO A 181 -11.11 16.72 2.77
C PRO A 181 -9.59 16.55 2.70
N ALA A 182 -9.05 16.58 1.48
CA ALA A 182 -7.61 16.56 1.28
C ALA A 182 -6.96 17.79 1.94
N ILE A 183 -6.00 17.56 2.84
CA ILE A 183 -5.17 18.64 3.38
C ILE A 183 -4.27 19.15 2.26
N THR A 184 -4.59 20.32 1.74
CA THR A 184 -3.76 20.98 0.72
C THR A 184 -2.63 21.72 1.43
N ILE A 185 -1.42 21.18 1.36
CA ILE A 185 -0.23 21.79 1.98
C ILE A 185 0.34 22.92 1.10
N GLY A 186 0.21 22.84 -0.23
CA GLY A 186 0.55 23.94 -1.14
C GLY A 186 -0.09 23.81 -2.52
N LYS A 187 -0.05 24.89 -3.29
CA LYS A 187 -0.25 24.87 -4.74
C LYS A 187 1.13 25.02 -5.38
N SER A 188 1.59 23.99 -6.07
CA SER A 188 2.75 24.13 -6.96
C SER A 188 2.37 25.04 -8.13
N SER A 189 3.27 25.93 -8.54
CA SER A 189 3.18 26.73 -9.77
C SER A 189 3.24 25.88 -11.05
N ASN A 190 3.63 24.61 -10.95
CA ASN A 190 3.39 23.57 -11.96
C ASN A 190 2.16 22.75 -11.54
N SER A 191 1.14 22.76 -12.41
CA SER A 191 -0.26 22.35 -12.19
C SER A 191 -0.56 20.92 -11.70
N SER A 192 0.40 20.18 -11.14
CA SER A 192 0.26 18.73 -10.91
C SER A 192 0.71 18.20 -9.55
N ALA A 193 1.36 18.99 -8.68
CA ALA A 193 1.77 18.50 -7.36
C ALA A 193 0.71 18.85 -6.29
N ARG A 194 -0.18 17.90 -6.01
CA ARG A 194 -1.00 17.87 -4.78
C ARG A 194 -0.34 16.89 -3.81
N LEU A 195 0.23 17.39 -2.72
CA LEU A 195 0.68 16.52 -1.64
C LEU A 195 -0.57 15.99 -0.91
N LEU A 196 -1.08 14.85 -1.35
CA LEU A 196 -2.10 14.09 -0.64
C LEU A 196 -1.40 13.37 0.52
N VAL A 197 -1.34 14.01 1.68
CA VAL A 197 -0.96 13.33 2.92
C VAL A 197 -2.11 12.39 3.29
N ARG A 198 -1.98 11.11 2.91
CA ARG A 198 -2.80 10.04 3.48
C ARG A 198 -2.08 9.57 4.74
N ALA A 199 -2.61 9.93 5.91
CA ALA A 199 -2.00 9.57 7.18
C ALA A 199 -2.20 8.08 7.49
N ALA A 200 -1.14 7.44 8.00
CA ALA A 200 -1.14 6.09 8.55
C ALA A 200 -0.77 6.16 10.04
N ASN A 201 -1.35 5.27 10.87
CA ASN A 201 -1.23 5.30 12.33
C ASN A 201 -0.23 4.26 12.87
N GLU A 202 0.65 4.73 13.77
CA GLU A 202 1.53 4.08 14.77
C GLU A 202 2.69 3.12 14.39
N PRO A 203 3.78 3.11 15.20
CA PRO A 203 5.15 2.76 14.79
C PRO A 203 5.68 1.46 15.44
N SER A 204 4.92 0.36 15.42
CA SER A 204 5.41 -0.90 16.05
C SER A 204 5.15 -2.20 15.29
N ARG A 205 4.53 -2.18 14.11
CA ARG A 205 4.37 -3.37 13.28
C ARG A 205 4.66 -3.01 11.83
N ALA A 206 5.57 -3.76 11.21
CA ALA A 206 6.08 -3.49 9.87
C ALA A 206 4.96 -3.51 8.82
N GLU A 207 4.48 -2.33 8.43
CA GLU A 207 3.68 -2.10 7.24
C GLU A 207 4.14 -0.76 6.64
N TYR A 208 4.85 -0.84 5.51
CA TYR A 208 5.48 0.31 4.86
C TYR A 208 4.42 1.18 4.15
N TRP A 209 4.49 2.50 4.36
CA TRP A 209 3.73 3.48 3.60
C TRP A 209 4.67 4.56 3.06
N LEU A 210 4.77 4.66 1.74
CA LEU A 210 5.62 5.62 1.03
C LEU A 210 4.81 6.88 0.71
N VAL A 211 5.09 8.01 1.37
CA VAL A 211 4.70 9.32 0.83
C VAL A 211 5.70 9.66 -0.27
N ARG A 212 5.43 9.23 -1.50
CA ARG A 212 6.27 9.59 -2.64
C ARG A 212 5.96 11.03 -3.04
N ALA A 213 6.69 11.98 -2.46
CA ALA A 213 6.81 13.30 -3.06
C ALA A 213 7.59 13.11 -4.37
N ARG A 214 6.88 13.09 -5.52
CA ARG A 214 7.56 13.20 -6.81
C ARG A 214 7.93 14.68 -6.94
N LEU A 215 9.14 15.00 -6.52
CA LEU A 215 9.85 16.18 -6.99
C LEU A 215 10.39 15.77 -8.37
N ASP A 216 9.94 16.48 -9.40
CA ASP A 216 10.58 16.40 -10.71
C ASP A 216 11.93 17.15 -10.65
#